data_AF-A0AAW4BIL3-F1
#
_entry.id   AF-A0AAW4BIL3-F1
#
_cell.length_a   1.000
_cell.length_b   1.000
_cell.length_c   1.000
_cell.angle_alpha   90.00
_cell.angle_beta   90.00
_cell.angle_gamma   90.00
#
_symmetry.space_group_name_H-M   'P 1'
#
loop_
_entity.id
_entity.type
_entity.pdbx_description
1 polymer ?
#
loop_
_entity_poly.entity_id
_entity_poly.type
_entity_poly.pdbx_seq_one_letter_code
_entity_poly.pdbx_strand_id
1 'polypeptide(L)'
;MSRFIRYLVCVFLPLSLVVNALAAEDMALTVKANAPQTYTVVKGDTLWDISALYLDNPWLWPRLWQINPEIDNPHLIYPGDKLTLVWRNGQPVLSLKPMVKLSPKVRVLEKKAVPTVQEGLVLPYLHTDRLLDKQTLQESQRVLGASDGKQYLTAQDTLYISGQQTHPKWGIYREIAEFSRHDAAAKNKTMVAFRLIASGELVSADEAFSGLTITAQQQEIRVNDIALPEVGVETLTLSTTFFPSPSRLQAETHILGSLEGSEYSAQNQVVVIDKGLADQLRQGTMFDLIQAGSKVSGKKGQHQQNLDETLQLPSSLVGSLMVIRPYEHFSLALITDSRVPIGKSVIAVSPLKPELTIEPNEQADTDSVVKDDTAS
;
A
#
# COMPACT_ATOMS: atom_id res chain seq x y z
N MET A 1 30.36 83.16 25.17
CA MET A 1 31.76 82.93 25.59
C MET A 1 31.76 81.92 26.72
N SER A 2 32.60 80.88 26.64
CA SER A 2 33.01 79.96 27.73
C SER A 2 31.93 79.00 28.27
N ARG A 3 31.89 77.70 27.90
CA ARG A 3 32.75 76.56 28.29
C ARG A 3 32.36 75.87 29.63
N PHE A 4 32.07 74.57 29.49
CA PHE A 4 32.42 73.43 30.37
C PHE A 4 31.58 73.04 31.62
N ILE A 5 31.31 71.72 31.68
CA ILE A 5 31.23 70.77 32.83
C ILE A 5 30.03 70.86 33.79
N ARG A 6 29.14 69.86 33.92
CA ARG A 6 29.21 68.46 34.44
C ARG A 6 29.08 68.33 35.98
N TYR A 7 28.08 67.53 36.37
CA TYR A 7 27.93 66.66 37.57
C TYR A 7 27.10 67.07 38.80
N LEU A 8 26.30 66.06 39.22
CA LEU A 8 25.87 65.63 40.56
C LEU A 8 24.84 66.50 41.32
N VAL A 9 23.82 66.02 42.05
CA VAL A 9 23.05 64.76 42.25
C VAL A 9 22.32 64.95 43.60
N CYS A 10 21.14 64.35 43.75
CA CYS A 10 20.44 64.02 45.01
C CYS A 10 19.84 65.16 45.86
N VAL A 11 18.72 65.04 46.60
CA VAL A 11 17.72 63.98 46.87
C VAL A 11 16.60 64.60 47.73
N PHE A 12 15.34 64.27 47.42
CA PHE A 12 14.14 63.99 48.28
C PHE A 12 13.61 65.00 49.33
N LEU A 13 12.34 65.47 49.24
CA LEU A 13 11.01 64.87 49.63
C LEU A 13 10.76 64.87 51.17
N PRO A 14 9.52 64.75 51.73
CA PRO A 14 8.13 64.95 51.23
C PRO A 14 7.04 65.43 52.28
N LEU A 15 5.74 65.35 51.86
CA LEU A 15 4.54 64.79 52.57
C LEU A 15 3.61 65.78 53.35
N SER A 16 2.25 65.74 53.41
CA SER A 16 1.06 65.16 52.71
C SER A 16 -0.25 65.61 53.46
N LEU A 17 -1.47 65.43 52.89
CA LEU A 17 -2.75 64.93 53.52
C LEU A 17 -3.98 65.13 52.56
N VAL A 18 -4.66 64.13 51.93
CA VAL A 18 -5.86 63.26 52.26
C VAL A 18 -7.12 63.98 52.84
N VAL A 19 -8.43 63.72 52.55
CA VAL A 19 -9.26 62.62 51.96
C VAL A 19 -10.64 63.21 51.53
N ASN A 20 -11.36 62.63 50.54
CA ASN A 20 -12.74 62.13 50.74
C ASN A 20 -13.24 61.27 49.56
N ALA A 21 -13.72 60.07 49.89
CA ALA A 21 -14.23 59.04 48.99
C ALA A 21 -15.76 59.04 48.99
N LEU A 22 -16.36 59.11 47.80
CA LEU A 22 -17.73 58.65 47.54
C LEU A 22 -17.65 57.19 47.11
N ALA A 23 -18.29 56.31 47.86
CA ALA A 23 -18.49 54.92 47.48
C ALA A 23 -19.48 54.85 46.30
N ALA A 24 -19.05 54.31 45.16
CA ALA A 24 -19.96 53.87 44.11
C ALA A 24 -20.58 52.54 44.54
N GLU A 25 -21.91 52.45 44.58
CA GLU A 25 -22.62 51.17 44.68
C GLU A 25 -22.13 50.23 43.59
N ASP A 26 -21.87 48.97 43.97
CA ASP A 26 -21.36 47.95 43.08
C ASP A 26 -22.50 47.46 42.16
N MET A 27 -22.83 48.27 41.15
CA MET A 27 -23.83 47.90 40.13
C MET A 27 -23.26 46.75 39.29
N ALA A 28 -23.80 45.55 39.52
CA ALA A 28 -23.47 44.36 38.74
C ALA A 28 -23.82 44.59 37.26
N LEU A 29 -22.93 44.15 36.36
CA LEU A 29 -23.18 44.18 34.92
C LEU A 29 -24.26 43.14 34.58
N THR A 30 -25.49 43.59 34.37
CA THR A 30 -26.58 42.74 33.88
C THR A 30 -26.63 42.77 32.36
N VAL A 31 -26.45 41.60 31.74
CA VAL A 31 -26.56 41.43 30.29
C VAL A 31 -28.02 41.21 29.92
N LYS A 32 -28.47 41.88 28.86
CA LYS A 32 -29.80 41.68 28.28
C LYS A 32 -30.03 40.22 27.89
N ALA A 33 -31.22 39.70 28.15
CA ALA A 33 -31.58 38.31 27.82
C ALA A 33 -31.48 37.99 26.32
N ASN A 34 -31.62 39.01 25.45
CA ASN A 34 -31.53 38.90 24.00
C ASN A 34 -30.20 39.43 23.42
N ALA A 35 -29.17 39.64 24.23
CA ALA A 35 -27.88 40.08 23.75
C ALA A 35 -27.23 38.99 22.86
N PRO A 36 -26.74 39.34 21.65
CA PRO A 36 -26.17 38.36 20.73
C PRO A 36 -24.80 37.89 21.21
N GLN A 37 -24.52 36.59 21.14
CA GLN A 37 -23.23 36.06 21.58
C GLN A 37 -22.04 36.62 20.80
N THR A 38 -22.22 37.04 19.55
CA THR A 38 -21.17 37.71 18.75
C THR A 38 -21.78 38.82 17.91
N TYR A 39 -21.10 39.96 17.85
CA TYR A 39 -21.46 41.12 17.05
C TYR A 39 -20.30 41.51 16.14
N THR A 40 -20.61 41.90 14.89
CA THR A 40 -19.59 42.43 13.97
C THR A 40 -19.77 43.93 13.88
N VAL A 41 -18.73 44.68 14.24
CA VAL A 41 -18.72 46.15 14.24
C VAL A 41 -18.93 46.66 12.82
N VAL A 42 -19.84 47.61 12.65
CA VAL A 42 -20.14 48.27 11.38
C VAL A 42 -19.62 49.70 11.42
N LYS A 43 -19.37 50.28 10.23
CA LYS A 43 -18.88 51.65 10.09
C LYS A 43 -19.89 52.64 10.69
N GLY A 44 -19.50 53.29 11.78
CA GLY A 44 -20.29 54.28 12.51
C GLY A 44 -20.59 53.90 13.96
N ASP A 45 -20.39 52.63 14.33
CA ASP A 45 -20.63 52.17 15.70
C ASP A 45 -19.62 52.75 16.68
N THR A 46 -20.12 53.12 17.86
CA THR A 46 -19.28 53.44 19.02
C THR A 46 -19.38 52.34 20.08
N LEU A 47 -18.41 52.31 21.00
CA LEU A 47 -18.47 51.40 22.14
C LEU A 47 -19.74 51.58 22.98
N TRP A 48 -20.25 52.81 23.04
CA TRP A 48 -21.48 53.11 23.75
C TRP A 48 -22.69 52.46 23.06
N ASP A 49 -22.80 52.57 21.74
CA ASP A 49 -23.88 51.96 20.96
C ASP A 49 -23.86 50.44 21.08
N ILE A 50 -22.66 49.84 20.98
CA ILE A 50 -22.49 48.40 21.13
C ILE A 50 -22.83 47.97 22.55
N SER A 51 -22.40 48.72 23.57
CA SER A 51 -22.72 48.36 24.96
C SER A 51 -24.20 48.51 25.28
N ALA A 52 -24.91 49.44 24.65
CA ALA A 52 -26.36 49.56 24.76
C ALA A 52 -27.10 48.33 24.21
N LEU A 53 -26.51 47.63 23.25
CA LEU A 53 -27.04 46.39 22.72
C LEU A 53 -26.85 45.20 23.68
N TYR A 54 -25.80 45.22 24.51
CA TYR A 54 -25.48 44.14 25.46
C TYR A 54 -26.03 44.36 26.88
N LEU A 55 -26.12 45.60 27.34
CA LEU A 55 -26.46 45.94 28.73
C LEU A 55 -27.79 46.68 28.82
N ASP A 56 -28.50 46.49 29.93
CA ASP A 56 -29.70 47.27 30.27
C ASP A 56 -29.37 48.75 30.55
N ASN A 57 -28.20 49.01 31.13
CA ASN A 57 -27.70 50.36 31.38
C ASN A 57 -26.41 50.63 30.57
N PRO A 58 -26.51 51.36 29.43
CA PRO A 58 -25.37 51.64 28.56
C PRO A 58 -24.25 52.43 29.24
N TRP A 59 -24.53 53.19 30.31
CA TRP A 59 -23.53 53.97 31.04
C TRP A 59 -22.45 53.11 31.72
N LEU A 60 -22.72 51.81 31.89
CA LEU A 60 -21.76 50.86 32.45
C LEU A 60 -20.78 50.30 31.40
N TRP A 61 -20.81 50.81 30.17
CA TRP A 61 -19.89 50.40 29.11
C TRP A 61 -18.39 50.44 29.49
N PRO A 62 -17.87 51.39 30.30
CA PRO A 62 -16.45 51.37 30.65
C PRO A 62 -16.11 50.11 31.46
N ARG A 63 -17.03 49.64 32.31
CA ARG A 63 -16.84 48.43 33.12
C ARG A 63 -16.91 47.16 32.29
N LEU A 64 -17.77 47.13 31.27
CA LEU A 64 -17.81 46.03 30.29
C LEU A 64 -16.47 45.89 29.55
N TRP A 65 -15.77 47.01 29.34
CA TRP A 65 -14.53 47.10 28.54
C TRP A 65 -13.23 47.05 29.34
N GLN A 66 -13.21 47.51 30.59
CA GLN A 66 -12.01 47.64 31.42
C GLN A 66 -11.22 46.34 31.60
N ILE A 67 -11.87 45.19 31.43
CA ILE A 67 -11.26 43.86 31.60
C ILE A 67 -10.66 43.34 30.27
N ASN A 68 -10.63 44.16 29.21
CA ASN A 68 -10.00 43.85 27.95
C ASN A 68 -8.64 44.58 27.81
N PRO A 69 -7.57 44.08 28.47
CA PRO A 69 -6.24 44.73 28.48
C PRO A 69 -5.54 44.74 27.11
N GLU A 70 -6.15 44.17 26.06
CA GLU A 70 -5.55 44.10 24.73
C GLU A 70 -5.83 45.35 23.88
N ILE A 71 -6.66 46.29 24.37
CA ILE A 71 -6.97 47.54 23.70
C ILE A 71 -6.70 48.70 24.66
N ASP A 72 -5.51 49.30 24.58
CA ASP A 72 -5.11 50.40 25.47
C ASP A 72 -5.90 51.70 25.22
N ASN A 73 -6.53 51.85 24.04
CA ASN A 73 -7.32 53.03 23.69
C ASN A 73 -8.78 52.65 23.31
N PRO A 74 -9.78 53.03 24.11
CA PRO A 74 -11.19 52.69 23.90
C PRO A 74 -11.77 53.08 22.53
N HIS A 75 -11.16 54.02 21.80
CA HIS A 75 -11.67 54.43 20.49
C HIS A 75 -11.21 53.57 19.31
N LEU A 76 -10.39 52.54 19.53
CA LEU A 76 -9.80 51.71 18.47
C LEU A 76 -10.64 50.45 18.16
N ILE A 77 -11.93 50.63 17.85
CA ILE A 77 -12.73 49.58 17.20
C ILE A 77 -12.88 49.90 15.71
N TYR A 78 -12.74 48.89 14.87
CA TYR A 78 -12.79 49.05 13.41
C TYR A 78 -13.95 48.27 12.79
N PRO A 79 -14.54 48.79 11.70
CA PRO A 79 -15.56 48.06 10.96
C PRO A 79 -15.03 46.70 10.49
N GLY A 80 -15.74 45.62 10.81
CA GLY A 80 -15.34 44.24 10.57
C GLY A 80 -14.82 43.50 11.79
N ASP A 81 -14.51 44.20 12.89
CA ASP A 81 -14.13 43.57 14.15
C ASP A 81 -15.28 42.71 14.70
N LYS A 82 -14.96 41.48 15.14
CA LYS A 82 -15.94 40.58 15.76
C LYS A 82 -15.78 40.57 17.27
N LEU A 83 -16.77 41.12 17.95
CA LEU A 83 -16.86 41.15 19.40
C LEU A 83 -17.69 39.96 19.89
N THR A 84 -17.10 39.09 20.70
CA THR A 84 -17.79 37.94 21.29
C THR A 84 -17.98 38.14 22.79
N LEU A 85 -19.21 37.99 23.28
CA LEU A 85 -19.52 38.04 24.71
C LEU A 85 -19.02 36.78 25.40
N VAL A 86 -18.12 36.95 26.35
CA VAL A 86 -17.55 35.89 27.17
C VAL A 86 -17.70 36.25 28.64
N TRP A 87 -17.85 35.23 29.48
CA TRP A 87 -17.89 35.39 30.93
C TRP A 87 -16.52 35.07 31.49
N ARG A 88 -15.86 36.04 32.13
CA ARG A 88 -14.56 35.85 32.78
C ARG A 88 -14.73 36.15 34.27
N ASN A 89 -14.41 35.18 35.13
CA ASN A 89 -14.56 35.28 36.59
C ASN A 89 -15.97 35.73 37.04
N GLY A 90 -17.02 35.27 36.35
CA GLY A 90 -18.41 35.59 36.66
C GLY A 90 -18.89 36.97 36.19
N GLN A 91 -18.06 37.73 35.44
CA GLN A 91 -18.45 39.02 34.86
C GLN A 91 -18.48 38.95 33.32
N PRO A 92 -19.46 39.61 32.67
CA PRO A 92 -19.53 39.67 31.22
C PRO A 92 -18.46 40.63 30.68
N VAL A 93 -17.74 40.22 29.64
CA VAL A 93 -16.78 41.04 28.90
C VAL A 93 -16.90 40.73 27.41
N LEU A 94 -16.65 41.69 26.51
CA LEU A 94 -16.52 41.34 25.08
C LEU A 94 -15.03 41.22 24.71
N SER A 95 -14.73 40.17 23.96
CA SER A 95 -13.40 39.86 23.45
C SER A 95 -13.37 40.01 21.93
N LEU A 96 -12.28 40.59 21.39
CA LEU A 96 -12.02 40.65 19.94
C LEU A 96 -11.50 39.32 19.37
N LYS A 97 -10.92 38.45 20.22
CA LYS A 97 -10.41 37.15 19.77
C LYS A 97 -11.56 36.14 19.75
N PRO A 98 -11.86 35.52 18.61
CA PRO A 98 -12.86 34.45 18.55
C PRO A 98 -12.39 33.28 19.41
N MET A 99 -13.22 32.82 20.34
CA MET A 99 -12.93 31.62 21.13
C MET A 99 -13.00 30.39 20.22
N VAL A 100 -11.84 29.90 19.77
CA VAL A 100 -11.75 28.63 19.04
C VAL A 100 -11.81 27.50 20.06
N LYS A 101 -12.99 26.90 20.24
CA LYS A 101 -13.13 25.66 21.02
C LYS A 101 -12.44 24.53 20.25
N LEU A 102 -11.21 24.20 20.63
CA LEU A 102 -10.48 23.04 20.12
C LEU A 102 -11.16 21.77 20.68
N SER A 103 -12.15 21.24 19.96
CA SER A 103 -12.53 19.84 20.14
C SER A 103 -11.54 18.97 19.36
N PRO A 104 -10.99 17.90 19.95
CA PRO A 104 -10.09 17.01 19.23
C PRO A 104 -10.83 16.38 18.04
N LYS A 105 -10.56 16.87 16.82
CA LYS A 105 -10.90 16.15 15.59
C LYS A 105 -9.84 15.07 15.41
N VAL A 106 -10.17 13.84 15.82
CA VAL A 106 -9.37 12.66 15.45
C VAL A 106 -9.35 12.60 13.93
N ARG A 107 -8.20 12.87 13.34
CA ARG A 107 -7.97 12.59 11.93
C ARG A 107 -7.83 11.08 11.80
N VAL A 108 -8.91 10.41 11.40
CA VAL A 108 -8.85 9.01 10.97
C VAL A 108 -8.12 9.01 9.63
N LEU A 109 -6.79 8.90 9.68
CA LEU A 109 -6.05 8.35 8.55
C LEU A 109 -6.44 6.88 8.51
N GLU A 110 -7.13 6.44 7.46
CA GLU A 110 -7.25 5.01 7.21
C GLU A 110 -5.82 4.43 7.20
N LYS A 111 -5.56 3.49 8.11
CA LYS A 111 -4.28 2.79 8.16
C LYS A 111 -4.19 1.98 6.87
N LYS A 112 -3.46 2.51 5.88
CA LYS A 112 -3.03 1.69 4.74
C LYS A 112 -2.28 0.48 5.34
N ALA A 113 -2.76 -0.72 5.02
CA ALA A 113 -2.08 -1.94 5.43
C ALA A 113 -0.63 -1.87 4.94
N VAL A 114 0.32 -2.26 5.78
CA VAL A 114 1.71 -2.41 5.34
C VAL A 114 1.69 -3.57 4.35
N PRO A 115 2.07 -3.36 3.08
CA PRO A 115 2.06 -4.44 2.11
C PRO A 115 3.07 -5.49 2.53
N THR A 116 2.66 -6.77 2.55
CA THR A 116 3.51 -7.90 2.94
C THR A 116 4.74 -8.05 2.04
N VAL A 117 4.67 -7.48 0.82
CA VAL A 117 5.74 -7.45 -0.17
C VAL A 117 5.93 -6.00 -0.64
N GLN A 118 7.18 -5.56 -0.75
CA GLN A 118 7.49 -4.22 -1.26
C GLN A 118 7.01 -4.10 -2.72
N GLU A 119 6.19 -3.09 -3.01
CA GLU A 119 5.57 -2.90 -4.34
C GLU A 119 6.60 -2.93 -5.47
N GLY A 120 7.80 -2.36 -5.25
CA GLY A 120 8.88 -2.34 -6.24
C GLY A 120 9.38 -3.71 -6.72
N LEU A 121 9.21 -4.78 -5.93
CA LEU A 121 9.69 -6.12 -6.30
C LEU A 121 8.83 -6.80 -7.37
N VAL A 122 7.53 -6.48 -7.40
CA VAL A 122 6.59 -7.17 -8.29
C VAL A 122 6.28 -6.39 -9.57
N LEU A 123 6.48 -5.07 -9.56
CA LEU A 123 6.06 -4.18 -10.65
C LEU A 123 6.61 -4.58 -12.03
N PRO A 124 7.89 -4.97 -12.19
CA PRO A 124 8.39 -5.43 -13.49
C PRO A 124 7.57 -6.62 -14.02
N TYR A 125 7.32 -7.63 -13.19
CA TYR A 125 6.63 -8.86 -13.61
C TYR A 125 5.12 -8.70 -13.81
N LEU A 126 4.49 -7.69 -13.21
CA LEU A 126 3.09 -7.38 -13.46
C LEU A 126 2.90 -6.68 -14.82
N HIS A 127 3.87 -5.84 -15.23
CA HIS A 127 3.70 -4.96 -16.40
C HIS A 127 4.51 -5.37 -17.64
N THR A 128 5.71 -5.93 -17.49
CA THR A 128 6.62 -6.24 -18.61
C THR A 128 6.59 -7.70 -19.02
N ASP A 129 6.66 -8.61 -18.05
CA ASP A 129 6.84 -10.04 -18.35
C ASP A 129 5.47 -10.73 -18.46
N ARG A 130 5.27 -11.50 -19.54
CA ARG A 130 4.02 -12.18 -19.87
C ARG A 130 4.25 -13.65 -20.16
N LEU A 131 3.28 -14.49 -19.80
CA LEU A 131 3.24 -15.89 -20.20
C LEU A 131 2.14 -16.04 -21.26
N LEU A 132 2.47 -16.60 -22.42
CA LEU A 132 1.51 -16.88 -23.50
C LEU A 132 1.53 -18.35 -23.86
N ASP A 133 0.44 -18.86 -24.38
CA ASP A 133 0.38 -20.21 -24.92
C ASP A 133 0.97 -20.27 -26.35
N LYS A 134 1.26 -21.49 -26.81
CA LYS A 134 1.84 -21.70 -28.15
C LYS A 134 0.90 -21.32 -29.29
N GLN A 135 -0.42 -21.40 -29.06
CA GLN A 135 -1.39 -21.04 -30.09
C GLN A 135 -1.41 -19.53 -30.34
N THR A 136 -1.50 -18.72 -29.27
CA THR A 136 -1.43 -17.25 -29.38
C THR A 136 -0.10 -16.81 -30.02
N LEU A 137 0.99 -17.52 -29.71
CA LEU A 137 2.30 -17.25 -30.33
C LEU A 137 2.31 -17.47 -31.85
N GLN A 138 1.60 -18.47 -32.37
CA GLN A 138 1.52 -18.73 -33.81
C GLN A 138 0.70 -17.66 -34.54
N GLU A 139 -0.31 -17.11 -33.88
CA GLU A 139 -1.18 -16.05 -34.41
C GLU A 139 -0.59 -14.64 -34.23
N SER A 140 0.51 -14.52 -33.46
CA SER A 140 1.15 -13.24 -33.17
C SER A 140 1.86 -12.60 -34.36
N GLN A 141 1.90 -11.27 -34.37
CA GLN A 141 2.60 -10.52 -35.40
C GLN A 141 4.09 -10.48 -35.12
N ARG A 142 4.89 -10.27 -36.17
CA ARG A 142 6.35 -10.25 -36.09
C ARG A 142 6.91 -8.91 -36.53
N VAL A 143 8.00 -8.50 -35.89
CA VAL A 143 8.79 -7.35 -36.31
C VAL A 143 9.50 -7.67 -37.63
N LEU A 144 9.21 -6.88 -38.66
CA LEU A 144 9.83 -6.99 -39.97
C LEU A 144 11.14 -6.20 -40.04
N GLY A 145 11.23 -5.07 -39.34
CA GLY A 145 12.44 -4.26 -39.27
C GLY A 145 12.18 -2.75 -39.21
N ALA A 146 13.26 -1.98 -39.40
CA ALA A 146 13.27 -0.52 -39.45
C ALA A 146 13.03 0.02 -40.86
N SER A 147 12.59 1.28 -40.96
CA SER A 147 12.46 2.01 -42.23
C SER A 147 13.76 2.15 -43.03
N ASP A 148 14.91 2.09 -42.37
CA ASP A 148 16.22 2.26 -43.00
C ASP A 148 17.00 0.96 -43.17
N GLY A 149 16.38 -0.19 -42.87
CA GLY A 149 17.02 -1.51 -42.98
C GLY A 149 18.14 -1.76 -41.96
N LYS A 150 18.31 -0.90 -40.94
CA LYS A 150 19.29 -1.15 -39.87
C LYS A 150 18.86 -2.34 -39.02
N GLN A 151 19.86 -3.10 -38.55
CA GLN A 151 19.66 -4.19 -37.58
C GLN A 151 19.32 -3.69 -36.17
N TYR A 152 19.56 -2.41 -35.89
CA TYR A 152 19.44 -1.80 -34.57
C TYR A 152 18.66 -0.49 -34.67
N LEU A 153 17.63 -0.36 -33.82
CA LEU A 153 16.58 0.66 -33.90
C LEU A 153 16.70 1.69 -32.77
N THR A 154 16.44 2.95 -33.08
CA THR A 154 16.32 4.05 -32.11
C THR A 154 14.86 4.50 -31.96
N ALA A 155 14.54 5.21 -30.87
CA ALA A 155 13.18 5.68 -30.58
C ALA A 155 12.56 6.61 -31.64
N GLN A 156 13.37 7.13 -32.58
CA GLN A 156 12.92 8.02 -33.65
C GLN A 156 12.55 7.29 -34.95
N ASP A 157 12.83 5.98 -35.03
CA ASP A 157 12.61 5.19 -36.23
C ASP A 157 11.19 4.58 -36.24
N THR A 158 10.55 4.54 -37.42
CA THR A 158 9.31 3.78 -37.59
C THR A 158 9.65 2.30 -37.70
N LEU A 159 9.06 1.52 -36.78
CA LEU A 159 9.16 0.06 -36.73
C LEU A 159 8.04 -0.57 -37.55
N TYR A 160 8.37 -1.51 -38.43
CA TYR A 160 7.36 -2.24 -39.19
C TYR A 160 7.07 -3.61 -38.59
N ILE A 161 5.78 -3.93 -38.45
CA ILE A 161 5.27 -5.23 -38.02
C ILE A 161 4.41 -5.86 -39.12
N SER A 162 4.29 -7.18 -39.10
CA SER A 162 3.53 -7.93 -40.10
C SER A 162 2.03 -7.64 -40.07
N GLY A 163 1.42 -7.68 -41.27
CA GLY A 163 -0.02 -7.61 -41.46
C GLY A 163 -0.62 -6.22 -41.25
N GLN A 164 -1.90 -6.11 -41.62
CA GLN A 164 -2.70 -4.92 -41.41
C GLN A 164 -3.21 -4.88 -39.96
N GLN A 165 -2.85 -3.83 -39.23
CA GLN A 165 -3.19 -3.67 -37.82
C GLN A 165 -4.13 -2.49 -37.57
N THR A 166 -5.00 -2.62 -36.58
CA THR A 166 -5.97 -1.59 -36.18
C THR A 166 -5.84 -1.17 -34.72
N HIS A 167 -5.17 -1.97 -33.89
CA HIS A 167 -4.99 -1.63 -32.48
C HIS A 167 -4.04 -0.44 -32.31
N PRO A 168 -4.36 0.53 -31.44
CA PRO A 168 -3.58 1.77 -31.32
C PRO A 168 -2.24 1.55 -30.59
N LYS A 169 -2.19 0.63 -29.63
CA LYS A 169 -1.02 0.38 -28.78
C LYS A 169 -0.51 -1.04 -28.95
N TRP A 170 0.82 -1.15 -28.99
CA TRP A 170 1.52 -2.39 -29.25
C TRP A 170 2.71 -2.55 -28.29
N GLY A 171 2.92 -3.77 -27.83
CA GLY A 171 4.13 -4.17 -27.13
C GLY A 171 4.97 -5.10 -28.02
N ILE A 172 6.28 -4.88 -28.00
CA ILE A 172 7.27 -5.74 -28.64
C ILE A 172 7.90 -6.62 -27.57
N TYR A 173 7.87 -7.92 -27.82
CA TYR A 173 8.23 -8.95 -26.85
C TYR A 173 9.29 -9.90 -27.41
N ARG A 174 10.13 -10.43 -26.52
CA ARG A 174 11.09 -11.48 -26.84
C ARG A 174 10.86 -12.70 -25.97
N GLU A 175 10.94 -13.86 -26.61
CA GLU A 175 10.92 -15.15 -25.94
C GLU A 175 12.15 -15.32 -25.04
N ILE A 176 11.93 -15.72 -23.78
CA ILE A 176 12.99 -15.93 -22.80
C ILE A 176 13.11 -17.38 -22.34
N ALA A 177 12.00 -18.10 -22.21
CA ALA A 177 11.98 -19.48 -21.73
C ALA A 177 10.66 -20.18 -22.09
N GLU A 178 10.72 -21.49 -22.27
CA GLU A 178 9.54 -22.35 -22.43
C GLU A 178 9.34 -23.20 -21.17
N PHE A 179 8.10 -23.28 -20.69
CA PHE A 179 7.72 -24.08 -19.53
C PHE A 179 6.59 -25.04 -19.90
N SER A 180 6.72 -26.29 -19.47
CA SER A 180 5.71 -27.33 -19.68
C SER A 180 5.25 -27.91 -18.36
N ARG A 181 3.93 -28.10 -18.26
CA ARG A 181 3.31 -28.83 -17.17
C ARG A 181 3.04 -30.25 -17.63
N HIS A 182 3.52 -31.21 -16.84
CA HIS A 182 3.22 -32.62 -17.02
C HIS A 182 2.11 -33.00 -16.06
N ASP A 183 0.87 -33.03 -16.54
CA ASP A 183 -0.28 -33.46 -15.77
C ASP A 183 -0.87 -34.72 -16.40
N ALA A 184 -0.99 -35.79 -15.62
CA ALA A 184 -1.55 -37.06 -16.09
C ALA A 184 -3.03 -36.93 -16.51
N ALA A 185 -3.75 -35.93 -15.98
CA ALA A 185 -5.17 -35.70 -16.27
C ALA A 185 -5.42 -34.61 -17.33
N ALA A 186 -4.49 -33.65 -17.48
CA ALA A 186 -4.61 -32.54 -18.42
C ALA A 186 -3.46 -32.59 -19.43
N LYS A 187 -3.77 -32.96 -20.68
CA LYS A 187 -2.86 -32.95 -21.85
C LYS A 187 -1.73 -31.94 -21.67
N ASN A 188 -0.47 -32.37 -21.82
CA ASN A 188 0.72 -31.52 -21.69
C ASN A 188 0.47 -30.10 -22.22
N LYS A 189 0.40 -29.14 -21.29
CA LYS A 189 0.25 -27.73 -21.61
C LYS A 189 1.63 -27.11 -21.59
N THR A 190 1.89 -26.26 -22.57
CA THR A 190 3.13 -25.51 -22.70
C THR A 190 2.82 -24.03 -22.76
N MET A 191 3.61 -23.26 -22.05
CA MET A 191 3.62 -21.81 -22.16
C MET A 191 5.03 -21.32 -22.43
N VAL A 192 5.08 -20.13 -23.02
CA VAL A 192 6.31 -19.44 -23.32
C VAL A 192 6.30 -18.12 -22.57
N ALA A 193 7.39 -17.84 -21.88
CA ALA A 193 7.61 -16.59 -21.19
C ALA A 193 8.21 -15.57 -22.15
N PHE A 194 7.67 -14.36 -22.08
CA PHE A 194 8.01 -13.24 -22.93
C PHE A 194 8.37 -12.03 -22.07
N ARG A 195 9.43 -11.33 -22.46
CA ARG A 195 9.85 -10.06 -21.88
C ARG A 195 9.51 -8.92 -22.81
N LEU A 196 8.92 -7.85 -22.28
CA LEU A 196 8.71 -6.61 -23.02
C LEU A 196 10.06 -5.96 -23.33
N ILE A 197 10.30 -5.67 -24.61
CA ILE A 197 11.49 -5.02 -25.15
C ILE A 197 11.21 -3.54 -25.40
N ALA A 198 10.06 -3.24 -25.97
CA ALA A 198 9.64 -1.89 -26.32
C ALA A 198 8.10 -1.79 -26.40
N SER A 199 7.58 -0.57 -26.28
CA SER A 199 6.18 -0.23 -26.57
C SER A 199 6.12 0.78 -27.71
N GLY A 200 5.04 0.73 -28.48
CA GLY A 200 4.83 1.65 -29.59
C GLY A 200 3.36 1.88 -29.89
N GLU A 201 3.10 2.93 -30.66
CA GLU A 201 1.78 3.31 -31.13
C GLU A 201 1.68 3.15 -32.65
N LEU A 202 0.52 2.72 -33.11
CA LEU A 202 0.25 2.53 -34.54
C LEU A 202 0.14 3.88 -35.24
N VAL A 203 0.92 4.06 -36.31
CA VAL A 203 0.95 5.30 -37.10
C VAL A 203 0.52 5.08 -38.54
N SER A 204 0.81 3.92 -39.11
CA SER A 204 0.37 3.56 -40.45
C SER A 204 0.00 2.08 -40.53
N ALA A 205 -0.93 1.75 -41.41
CA ALA A 205 -1.33 0.39 -41.70
C ALA A 205 -1.48 0.23 -43.22
N ASP A 206 -0.87 -0.81 -43.74
CA ASP A 206 -0.94 -1.27 -45.12
C ASP A 206 -1.49 -2.72 -45.12
N GLU A 207 -1.79 -3.30 -46.28
CA GLU A 207 -2.28 -4.68 -46.39
C GLU A 207 -1.23 -5.69 -45.88
N ALA A 208 0.06 -5.44 -46.15
CA ALA A 208 1.14 -6.38 -45.84
C ALA A 208 1.85 -6.09 -44.50
N PHE A 209 1.85 -4.84 -44.05
CA PHE A 209 2.60 -4.39 -42.87
C PHE A 209 1.96 -3.18 -42.21
N SER A 210 2.33 -2.94 -40.96
CA SER A 210 1.92 -1.74 -40.22
C SER A 210 3.12 -1.07 -39.58
N GLY A 211 3.15 0.26 -39.60
CA GLY A 211 4.19 1.09 -39.01
C GLY A 211 3.82 1.53 -37.60
N LEU A 212 4.76 1.34 -36.67
CA LEU A 212 4.67 1.76 -35.28
C LEU A 212 5.73 2.83 -34.98
N THR A 213 5.36 3.84 -34.20
CA THR A 213 6.33 4.73 -33.56
C THR A 213 6.62 4.22 -32.16
N ILE A 214 7.90 4.06 -31.83
CA ILE A 214 8.33 3.57 -30.52
C ILE A 214 8.17 4.67 -29.47
N THR A 215 7.42 4.37 -28.42
CA THR A 215 7.16 5.30 -27.31
C THR A 215 8.09 5.07 -26.13
N ALA A 216 8.46 3.80 -25.88
CA ALA A 216 9.43 3.44 -24.86
C ALA A 216 10.24 2.23 -25.33
N GLN A 217 11.54 2.25 -25.03
CA GLN A 217 12.47 1.17 -25.38
C GLN A 217 13.27 0.81 -24.14
N GLN A 218 13.16 -0.45 -23.71
CA GLN A 218 13.91 -0.99 -22.57
C GLN A 218 15.14 -1.77 -23.03
N GLN A 219 15.02 -2.43 -24.19
CA GLN A 219 16.08 -3.20 -24.80
C GLN A 219 16.08 -2.98 -26.31
N GLU A 220 17.15 -3.43 -26.96
CA GLU A 220 17.28 -3.41 -28.41
C GLU A 220 16.27 -4.34 -29.09
N ILE A 221 15.49 -3.77 -30.01
CA ILE A 221 14.50 -4.47 -30.83
C ILE A 221 15.23 -5.21 -31.96
N ARG A 222 14.86 -6.46 -32.20
CA ARG A 222 15.40 -7.31 -33.26
C ARG A 222 14.31 -7.67 -34.26
N VAL A 223 14.75 -7.96 -35.49
CA VAL A 223 13.89 -8.60 -36.49
C VAL A 223 13.38 -9.92 -35.92
N ASN A 224 12.10 -10.23 -36.20
CA ASN A 224 11.38 -11.41 -35.72
C ASN A 224 11.04 -11.41 -34.21
N ASP A 225 11.31 -10.33 -33.48
CA ASP A 225 10.65 -10.09 -32.19
C ASP A 225 9.13 -10.09 -32.39
N ILE A 226 8.38 -10.37 -31.31
CA ILE A 226 6.94 -10.60 -31.37
C ILE A 226 6.21 -9.32 -31.07
N ALA A 227 5.30 -8.91 -31.94
CA ALA A 227 4.43 -7.77 -31.74
C ALA A 227 3.05 -8.25 -31.28
N LEU A 228 2.63 -7.78 -30.11
CA LEU A 228 1.30 -8.08 -29.56
C LEU A 228 0.55 -6.78 -29.31
N PRO A 229 -0.74 -6.73 -29.65
CA PRO A 229 -1.55 -5.58 -29.32
C PRO A 229 -1.71 -5.49 -27.79
N GLU A 230 -1.73 -4.28 -27.25
CA GLU A 230 -1.93 -4.06 -25.82
C GLU A 230 -3.42 -4.20 -25.44
N VAL A 231 -3.98 -5.37 -25.74
CA VAL A 231 -5.36 -5.71 -25.41
C VAL A 231 -5.32 -6.37 -24.03
N GLY A 232 -5.72 -5.64 -22.98
CA GLY A 232 -6.01 -6.26 -21.68
C GLY A 232 -5.14 -5.88 -20.47
N VAL A 233 -4.41 -4.76 -20.50
CA VAL A 233 -3.84 -4.21 -19.25
C VAL A 233 -4.88 -3.40 -18.47
N GLU A 234 -5.88 -2.83 -19.14
CA GLU A 234 -6.95 -2.05 -18.48
C GLU A 234 -8.00 -2.92 -17.78
N THR A 235 -8.14 -4.21 -18.13
CA THR A 235 -9.13 -5.12 -17.50
C THR A 235 -8.55 -5.97 -16.38
N LEU A 236 -7.23 -6.22 -16.39
CA LEU A 236 -6.54 -6.86 -15.27
C LEU A 236 -6.08 -5.76 -14.31
N THR A 237 -6.97 -5.33 -13.41
CA THR A 237 -6.62 -4.53 -12.23
C THR A 237 -5.76 -5.37 -11.29
N LEU A 238 -4.54 -5.72 -11.72
CA LEU A 238 -3.54 -6.36 -10.88
C LEU A 238 -3.19 -5.36 -9.79
N SER A 239 -3.83 -5.52 -8.64
CA SER A 239 -3.56 -4.74 -7.46
C SER A 239 -2.10 -4.93 -7.08
N THR A 240 -1.39 -3.84 -6.82
CA THR A 240 -0.09 -3.87 -6.16
C THR A 240 -0.22 -4.20 -4.67
N THR A 241 -1.45 -4.23 -4.15
CA THR A 241 -1.77 -4.69 -2.79
C THR A 241 -2.10 -6.18 -2.83
N PHE A 242 -1.18 -6.98 -2.28
CA PHE A 242 -1.35 -8.42 -2.12
C PHE A 242 -1.88 -8.74 -0.72
N PHE A 243 -2.91 -9.58 -0.66
CA PHE A 243 -3.41 -10.13 0.59
C PHE A 243 -2.98 -11.60 0.68
N PRO A 244 -2.01 -11.94 1.55
CA PRO A 244 -1.55 -13.32 1.67
C PRO A 244 -2.71 -14.21 2.15
N SER A 245 -2.96 -15.30 1.42
CA SER A 245 -3.96 -16.30 1.76
C SER A 245 -3.35 -17.69 1.60
N PRO A 246 -3.56 -18.63 2.54
CA PRO A 246 -3.01 -19.97 2.41
C PRO A 246 -3.62 -20.69 1.20
N SER A 247 -2.83 -21.51 0.50
CA SER A 247 -3.36 -22.43 -0.50
C SER A 247 -4.30 -23.47 0.14
N ARG A 248 -5.14 -24.12 -0.66
CA ARG A 248 -6.05 -25.17 -0.18
C ARG A 248 -5.32 -26.32 0.49
N LEU A 249 -6.01 -27.04 1.38
CA LEU A 249 -5.47 -28.23 2.01
C LEU A 249 -5.00 -29.24 0.94
N GLN A 250 -3.82 -29.84 1.14
CA GLN A 250 -3.19 -30.78 0.20
C GLN A 250 -2.88 -30.21 -1.19
N ALA A 251 -2.95 -28.89 -1.40
CA ALA A 251 -2.48 -28.28 -2.63
C ALA A 251 -0.96 -28.43 -2.75
N GLU A 252 -0.51 -28.85 -3.94
CA GLU A 252 0.90 -29.02 -4.29
C GLU A 252 1.16 -28.44 -5.68
N THR A 253 2.33 -27.83 -5.85
CA THR A 253 2.80 -27.26 -7.12
C THR A 253 4.32 -27.37 -7.24
N HIS A 254 4.80 -27.52 -8.46
CA HIS A 254 6.20 -27.58 -8.81
C HIS A 254 6.70 -26.25 -9.35
N ILE A 255 7.93 -25.91 -8.99
CA ILE A 255 8.64 -24.77 -9.56
C ILE A 255 9.28 -25.21 -10.88
N LEU A 256 8.84 -24.59 -11.98
CA LEU A 256 9.32 -24.91 -13.32
C LEU A 256 10.63 -24.19 -13.66
N GLY A 257 10.85 -23.00 -13.09
CA GLY A 257 12.08 -22.24 -13.22
C GLY A 257 11.92 -20.74 -13.00
N SER A 258 13.02 -20.01 -13.19
CA SER A 258 13.09 -18.55 -13.12
C SER A 258 12.87 -17.90 -14.48
N LEU A 259 12.28 -16.70 -14.50
CA LEU A 259 12.22 -15.86 -15.70
C LEU A 259 13.59 -15.25 -16.07
N GLU A 260 14.57 -15.32 -15.19
CA GLU A 260 15.92 -14.81 -15.41
C GLU A 260 16.86 -15.86 -16.01
N GLY A 261 16.38 -17.10 -16.23
CA GLY A 261 17.17 -18.18 -16.80
C GLY A 261 18.17 -18.81 -15.81
N SER A 262 18.10 -18.46 -14.53
CA SER A 262 18.91 -19.07 -13.48
C SER A 262 18.36 -20.44 -13.07
N GLU A 263 19.26 -21.40 -12.80
CA GLU A 263 18.91 -22.73 -12.28
C GLU A 263 18.38 -22.69 -10.83
N TYR A 264 18.82 -21.70 -10.07
CA TYR A 264 18.39 -21.46 -8.69
C TYR A 264 17.80 -20.07 -8.55
N SER A 265 16.84 -19.97 -7.64
CA SER A 265 16.19 -18.72 -7.24
C SER A 265 16.32 -18.51 -5.73
N ALA A 266 16.32 -17.26 -5.30
CA ALA A 266 16.44 -16.84 -3.92
C ALA A 266 15.25 -15.96 -3.52
N GLN A 267 15.30 -15.43 -2.30
CA GLN A 267 14.30 -14.49 -1.81
C GLN A 267 14.15 -13.30 -2.77
N ASN A 268 12.91 -12.84 -2.93
CA ASN A 268 12.48 -11.74 -3.80
C ASN A 268 12.61 -11.99 -5.31
N GLN A 269 12.92 -13.21 -5.73
CA GLN A 269 12.89 -13.58 -7.15
C GLN A 269 11.57 -14.21 -7.54
N VAL A 270 11.20 -14.03 -8.82
CA VAL A 270 9.97 -14.57 -9.39
C VAL A 270 10.24 -15.86 -10.15
N VAL A 271 9.42 -16.86 -9.86
CA VAL A 271 9.45 -18.17 -10.48
C VAL A 271 8.11 -18.49 -11.14
N VAL A 272 8.15 -19.40 -12.10
CA VAL A 272 6.97 -19.96 -12.76
C VAL A 272 6.58 -21.25 -12.06
N ILE A 273 5.31 -21.37 -11.68
CA ILE A 273 4.74 -22.59 -11.09
C ILE A 273 3.73 -23.25 -12.02
N ASP A 274 3.59 -24.56 -11.88
CA ASP A 274 2.76 -25.42 -12.74
C ASP A 274 1.26 -25.44 -12.39
N LYS A 275 0.77 -24.48 -11.60
CA LYS A 275 -0.63 -24.35 -11.21
C LYS A 275 -1.16 -22.95 -11.48
N GLY A 276 -2.43 -22.84 -11.84
CA GLY A 276 -3.07 -21.58 -12.23
C GLY A 276 -4.51 -21.40 -11.75
N LEU A 277 -5.27 -20.59 -12.49
CA LEU A 277 -6.69 -20.31 -12.27
C LEU A 277 -7.55 -21.59 -12.37
N ALA A 278 -7.21 -22.50 -13.29
CA ALA A 278 -7.87 -23.80 -13.41
C ALA A 278 -7.69 -24.67 -12.16
N ASP A 279 -6.55 -24.50 -11.46
CA ASP A 279 -6.27 -25.12 -10.16
C ASP A 279 -6.75 -24.25 -8.98
N GLN A 280 -7.57 -23.23 -9.29
CA GLN A 280 -8.22 -22.34 -8.35
C GLN A 280 -7.24 -21.52 -7.50
N LEU A 281 -6.06 -21.20 -8.03
CA LEU A 281 -5.12 -20.25 -7.44
C LEU A 281 -5.57 -18.81 -7.68
N ARG A 282 -5.21 -17.91 -6.76
CA ARG A 282 -5.50 -16.47 -6.85
C ARG A 282 -4.24 -15.68 -6.53
N GLN A 283 -4.24 -14.41 -6.92
CA GLN A 283 -3.22 -13.46 -6.47
C GLN A 283 -3.20 -13.43 -4.92
N GLY A 284 -2.01 -13.53 -4.34
CA GLY A 284 -1.81 -13.61 -2.89
C GLY A 284 -1.86 -15.02 -2.31
N THR A 285 -2.13 -16.08 -3.10
CA THR A 285 -2.08 -17.46 -2.59
C THR A 285 -0.65 -17.84 -2.18
N MET A 286 -0.49 -18.37 -0.98
CA MET A 286 0.78 -18.70 -0.33
C MET A 286 1.01 -20.21 -0.26
N PHE A 287 2.26 -20.61 -0.47
CA PHE A 287 2.76 -21.97 -0.32
C PHE A 287 4.01 -22.01 0.55
N ASP A 288 4.21 -23.12 1.23
CA ASP A 288 5.45 -23.46 1.91
C ASP A 288 6.36 -24.24 0.97
N LEU A 289 7.64 -23.87 0.94
CA LEU A 289 8.65 -24.51 0.10
C LEU A 289 9.32 -25.64 0.89
N ILE A 290 9.23 -26.86 0.39
CA ILE A 290 9.81 -28.05 1.01
C ILE A 290 10.88 -28.66 0.09
N GLN A 291 12.06 -28.89 0.66
CA GLN A 291 13.12 -29.64 0.01
C GLN A 291 13.13 -31.06 0.55
N ALA A 292 13.02 -32.04 -0.35
CA ALA A 292 13.19 -33.44 -0.01
C ALA A 292 14.62 -33.69 0.52
N GLY A 293 14.75 -34.49 1.57
CA GLY A 293 16.06 -34.88 2.07
C GLY A 293 16.88 -35.63 1.01
N SER A 294 18.19 -35.73 1.20
CA SER A 294 19.02 -36.56 0.32
C SER A 294 18.79 -38.05 0.59
N LYS A 295 18.90 -38.89 -0.44
CA LYS A 295 19.03 -40.34 -0.27
C LYS A 295 20.46 -40.64 0.16
N VAL A 296 20.61 -41.24 1.33
CA VAL A 296 21.91 -41.69 1.84
C VAL A 296 21.96 -43.20 1.80
N SER A 297 23.03 -43.76 1.24
CA SER A 297 23.28 -45.20 1.30
C SER A 297 24.21 -45.50 2.47
N GLY A 298 23.82 -46.43 3.35
CA GLY A 298 24.72 -47.00 4.37
C GLY A 298 24.13 -47.08 5.79
N LYS A 299 24.66 -48.02 6.57
CA LYS A 299 24.47 -48.10 8.03
C LYS A 299 25.67 -47.49 8.74
N LYS A 300 25.41 -46.60 9.71
CA LYS A 300 26.32 -46.12 10.77
C LYS A 300 27.83 -46.21 10.45
N GLY A 301 28.30 -45.35 9.55
CA GLY A 301 29.73 -44.98 9.48
C GLY A 301 30.72 -46.01 8.90
N GLN A 302 30.29 -47.04 8.16
CA GLN A 302 31.23 -47.93 7.45
C GLN A 302 30.96 -47.94 5.94
N HIS A 303 31.95 -47.49 5.17
CA HIS A 303 32.02 -47.61 3.72
C HIS A 303 32.26 -49.08 3.33
N GLN A 304 31.20 -49.84 3.07
CA GLN A 304 31.28 -51.12 2.36
C GLN A 304 30.47 -51.03 1.07
N GLN A 305 31.12 -51.39 -0.04
CA GLN A 305 30.69 -51.11 -1.42
C GLN A 305 29.53 -51.98 -1.96
N ASN A 306 28.62 -52.49 -1.11
CA ASN A 306 27.49 -53.32 -1.57
C ASN A 306 26.29 -53.24 -0.62
N LEU A 307 25.60 -52.10 -0.59
CA LEU A 307 24.32 -51.95 0.12
C LEU A 307 23.32 -51.19 -0.77
N ASP A 308 22.35 -51.92 -1.33
CA ASP A 308 21.21 -51.42 -2.10
C ASP A 308 20.14 -50.70 -1.24
N GLU A 309 20.34 -50.61 0.08
CA GLU A 309 19.44 -49.91 0.99
C GLU A 309 19.72 -48.39 0.98
N THR A 310 18.95 -47.66 0.16
CA THR A 310 18.91 -46.19 0.18
C THR A 310 17.92 -45.71 1.24
N LEU A 311 18.40 -44.92 2.22
CA LEU A 311 17.57 -44.28 3.23
C LEU A 311 17.26 -42.84 2.81
N GLN A 312 15.98 -42.49 2.72
CA GLN A 312 15.51 -41.15 2.39
C GLN A 312 15.50 -40.29 3.67
N LEU A 313 16.31 -39.23 3.70
CA LEU A 313 16.28 -38.27 4.81
C LEU A 313 14.96 -37.47 4.82
N PRO A 314 14.50 -37.00 6.00
CA PRO A 314 13.26 -36.23 6.10
C PRO A 314 13.35 -34.93 5.31
N SER A 315 12.21 -34.53 4.74
CA SER A 315 12.08 -33.25 4.05
C SER A 315 12.14 -32.09 5.04
N SER A 316 12.66 -30.96 4.59
CA SER A 316 12.79 -29.75 5.41
C SER A 316 12.07 -28.58 4.77
N LEU A 317 11.46 -27.73 5.59
CA LEU A 317 10.94 -26.44 5.14
C LEU A 317 12.13 -25.54 4.81
N VAL A 318 12.11 -24.91 3.65
CA VAL A 318 13.22 -24.09 3.14
C VAL A 318 12.84 -22.65 2.82
N GLY A 319 11.55 -22.33 2.81
CA GLY A 319 11.07 -20.97 2.55
C GLY A 319 9.58 -20.92 2.30
N SER A 320 9.11 -19.82 1.71
CA SER A 320 7.72 -19.61 1.35
C SER A 320 7.62 -18.87 0.01
N LEU A 321 6.49 -19.05 -0.67
CA LEU A 321 6.22 -18.54 -2.00
C LEU A 321 4.81 -17.97 -2.09
N MET A 322 4.63 -16.87 -2.81
CA MET A 322 3.36 -16.19 -3.00
C MET A 322 3.03 -16.02 -4.49
N VAL A 323 1.85 -16.42 -4.91
CA VAL A 323 1.34 -16.20 -6.27
C VAL A 323 1.10 -14.70 -6.48
N ILE A 324 1.77 -14.12 -7.48
CA ILE A 324 1.61 -12.70 -7.84
C ILE A 324 0.71 -12.49 -9.05
N ARG A 325 0.68 -13.46 -9.98
CA ARG A 325 -0.15 -13.39 -11.19
C ARG A 325 -0.54 -14.79 -11.65
N PRO A 326 -1.80 -15.20 -11.46
CA PRO A 326 -2.28 -16.49 -11.96
C PRO A 326 -2.68 -16.38 -13.44
N TYR A 327 -2.25 -17.34 -14.25
CA TYR A 327 -2.72 -17.60 -15.60
C TYR A 327 -3.60 -18.86 -15.58
N GLU A 328 -4.14 -19.30 -16.72
CA GLU A 328 -5.08 -20.43 -16.75
C GLU A 328 -4.50 -21.72 -16.12
N HIS A 329 -3.29 -22.13 -16.52
CA HIS A 329 -2.68 -23.40 -16.08
C HIS A 329 -1.37 -23.25 -15.32
N PHE A 330 -0.89 -22.02 -15.15
CA PHE A 330 0.40 -21.69 -14.58
C PHE A 330 0.29 -20.37 -13.81
N SER A 331 1.27 -20.05 -12.98
CA SER A 331 1.30 -18.76 -12.29
C SER A 331 2.72 -18.22 -12.18
N LEU A 332 2.83 -16.90 -12.14
CA LEU A 332 4.02 -16.24 -11.60
C LEU A 332 3.89 -16.14 -10.09
N ALA A 333 4.96 -16.50 -9.40
CA ALA A 333 5.02 -16.47 -7.96
C ALA A 333 6.35 -15.90 -7.46
N LEU A 334 6.29 -15.12 -6.40
CA LEU A 334 7.43 -14.50 -5.73
C LEU A 334 7.87 -15.39 -4.58
N ILE A 335 9.18 -15.68 -4.49
CA ILE A 335 9.76 -16.30 -3.30
C ILE A 335 9.84 -15.23 -2.20
N THR A 336 9.02 -15.37 -1.16
CA THR A 336 8.92 -14.38 -0.08
C THR A 336 9.97 -14.61 1.00
N ASP A 337 10.33 -15.86 1.25
CA ASP A 337 11.38 -16.27 2.18
C ASP A 337 12.18 -17.44 1.59
N SER A 338 13.49 -17.48 1.85
CA SER A 338 14.39 -18.53 1.37
C SER A 338 15.58 -18.66 2.31
N ARG A 339 15.76 -19.85 2.88
CA ARG A 339 16.90 -20.22 3.73
C ARG A 339 18.04 -20.87 2.96
N VAL A 340 17.74 -21.38 1.76
CA VAL A 340 18.67 -22.05 0.85
C VAL A 340 18.28 -21.70 -0.59
N PRO A 341 19.20 -21.82 -1.56
CA PRO A 341 18.87 -21.66 -2.98
C PRO A 341 17.73 -22.61 -3.40
N ILE A 342 16.68 -22.07 -4.01
CA ILE A 342 15.48 -22.79 -4.42
C ILE A 342 15.63 -23.20 -5.88
N GLY A 343 15.72 -24.51 -6.12
CA GLY A 343 15.76 -25.09 -7.46
C GLY A 343 14.49 -25.89 -7.79
N LYS A 344 14.48 -26.54 -8.96
CA LYS A 344 13.36 -27.35 -9.47
C LYS A 344 13.02 -28.58 -8.59
N SER A 345 13.94 -29.01 -7.72
CA SER A 345 13.72 -30.12 -6.78
C SER A 345 12.89 -29.72 -5.55
N VAL A 346 12.66 -28.42 -5.34
CA VAL A 346 11.83 -27.91 -4.25
C VAL A 346 10.37 -27.96 -4.67
N ILE A 347 9.53 -28.50 -3.79
CA ILE A 347 8.09 -28.62 -4.00
C ILE A 347 7.40 -27.56 -3.15
N ALA A 348 6.41 -26.89 -3.72
CA ALA A 348 5.58 -25.93 -3.00
C ALA A 348 4.29 -26.64 -2.55
N VAL A 349 4.07 -26.69 -1.23
CA VAL A 349 2.92 -27.38 -0.63
C VAL A 349 2.08 -26.42 0.20
N SER A 350 0.88 -26.88 0.53
CA SER A 350 -0.01 -26.11 1.37
C SER A 350 0.55 -25.88 2.78
N PRO A 351 0.49 -24.62 3.29
CA PRO A 351 0.85 -24.34 4.67
C PRO A 351 -0.20 -24.86 5.67
N LEU A 352 -1.38 -25.25 5.19
CA LEU A 352 -2.42 -25.85 6.03
C LEU A 352 -2.08 -27.30 6.34
N LYS A 353 -1.97 -27.63 7.62
CA LYS A 353 -1.82 -29.01 8.08
C LYS A 353 -3.19 -29.70 8.11
N PRO A 354 -3.30 -30.97 7.70
CA PRO A 354 -4.49 -31.75 7.96
C PRO A 354 -4.68 -31.83 9.48
N GLU A 355 -5.88 -31.49 9.95
CA GLU A 355 -6.24 -31.65 11.34
C GLU A 355 -6.15 -33.15 11.67
N LEU A 356 -5.33 -33.51 12.66
CA LEU A 356 -5.24 -34.89 13.13
C LEU A 356 -6.60 -35.22 13.75
N THR A 357 -7.45 -35.95 13.02
CA THR A 357 -8.64 -36.56 13.60
C THR A 357 -8.19 -37.54 14.67
N ILE A 358 -8.23 -37.11 15.93
CA ILE A 358 -8.14 -38.01 17.07
C ILE A 358 -9.47 -38.75 17.08
N GLU A 359 -9.52 -39.93 16.45
CA GLU A 359 -10.58 -40.90 16.70
C GLU A 359 -10.59 -41.17 18.22
N PRO A 360 -11.73 -40.98 18.92
CA PRO A 360 -11.81 -41.35 20.33
C PRO A 360 -11.63 -42.86 20.43
N ASN A 361 -10.58 -43.26 21.13
CA ASN A 361 -10.25 -44.64 21.43
C ASN A 361 -11.31 -45.21 22.39
N GLU A 362 -12.43 -45.70 21.86
CA GLU A 362 -13.45 -46.38 22.65
C GLU A 362 -13.12 -47.87 22.73
N GLN A 363 -12.21 -48.23 23.63
CA GLN A 363 -12.14 -49.58 24.21
C GLN A 363 -11.26 -49.57 25.47
N ALA A 364 -11.92 -49.52 26.61
CA ALA A 364 -11.71 -50.37 27.79
C ALA A 364 -12.17 -49.62 29.04
N ASP A 365 -13.36 -49.96 29.55
CA ASP A 365 -13.43 -50.17 30.99
C ASP A 365 -14.19 -51.47 31.26
N THR A 366 -13.40 -52.43 31.72
CA THR A 366 -13.81 -53.67 32.34
C THR A 366 -14.47 -53.35 33.66
N ASP A 367 -15.74 -53.73 33.84
CA ASP A 367 -16.25 -53.94 35.19
C ASP A 367 -16.87 -55.33 35.30
N SER A 368 -16.01 -56.24 35.75
CA SER A 368 -16.34 -57.54 36.28
C SER A 368 -17.05 -57.38 37.62
N VAL A 369 -18.35 -57.68 37.68
CA VAL A 369 -19.02 -58.02 38.94
C VAL A 369 -19.53 -59.46 38.85
N VAL A 370 -18.77 -60.34 39.48
CA VAL A 370 -19.17 -61.67 39.90
C VAL A 370 -20.30 -61.55 40.92
N LYS A 371 -21.38 -62.30 40.71
CA LYS A 371 -22.21 -62.82 41.81
C LYS A 371 -22.81 -64.17 41.41
N ASP A 372 -22.31 -65.19 42.09
CA ASP A 372 -22.99 -66.48 42.32
C ASP A 372 -24.43 -66.28 42.80
N ASP A 373 -25.37 -67.12 42.36
CA ASP A 373 -25.98 -68.13 43.23
C ASP A 373 -27.16 -68.87 42.55
N THR A 374 -27.00 -70.20 42.47
CA THR A 374 -27.97 -71.31 42.71
C THR A 374 -29.39 -71.38 42.13
N ALA A 375 -29.74 -72.63 41.76
CA ALA A 375 -31.07 -73.27 41.59
C ALA A 375 -31.87 -72.87 40.33
N SER A 376 -32.52 -73.78 39.59
CA SER A 376 -32.92 -75.17 39.84
C SER A 376 -33.01 -75.95 38.53
#